data_AF-A0A5J6GIC8-F1
#
_entry.id   AF-A0A5J6GIC8-F1
#
_cell.length_a   1.000
_cell.length_b   1.000
_cell.length_c   1.000
_cell.angle_alpha   90.00
_cell.angle_beta   90.00
_cell.angle_gamma   90.00
#
_symmetry.space_group_name_H-M   'P 1'
#
loop_
_entity.id
_entity.type
_entity.pdbx_description
1 polymer ?
#
loop_
_entity_poly.entity_id
_entity_poly.type
_entity_poly.pdbx_seq_one_letter_code
_entity_poly.pdbx_strand_id
1 'polypeptide(L)'
;MVRAAVAAYGPFRGLDVKVDAKGSYPNSTNVRGDSDVDTKIQVNNPYYINGSPSWDAPLGLREPPLAVWPPEHLREHAHAALAEFFGTVDADHNVAFYVPEVAGSRPSIDVVPCFKYRKFHDCRWIDGSIVHARDGQQIINWPEQQLANGCAKNVRTGHRYKIVVRVLKNVENNLADEGVIAALPSYFSECLIYNVPDDVLKAGSLDDAVRNSLSYLDTAMHSLIRALLMVEPNEVKKLFGPGQKWNEKDALDLIEGAWHYLGYGD
;
A
#
# COMPACT_ATOMS: atom_id res chain seq x y z
N MET A 1 2.54 -3.53 20.27
CA MET A 1 3.53 -2.61 20.88
C MET A 1 3.26 -1.16 20.50
N VAL A 2 3.21 -0.79 19.21
CA VAL A 2 2.89 0.59 18.79
C VAL A 2 1.57 1.10 19.39
N ARG A 3 0.49 0.28 19.40
CA ARG A 3 -0.77 0.64 20.09
C ARG A 3 -0.58 1.03 21.56
N ALA A 4 0.31 0.33 22.28
CA ALA A 4 0.57 0.59 23.68
C ALA A 4 1.39 1.87 23.89
N ALA A 5 2.38 2.12 23.01
CA ALA A 5 3.15 3.36 22.99
C ALA A 5 2.24 4.59 22.84
N VAL A 6 1.33 4.55 21.85
CA VAL A 6 0.37 5.63 21.60
C VAL A 6 -0.62 5.78 22.76
N ALA A 7 -1.14 4.69 23.32
CA ALA A 7 -2.10 4.75 24.42
C ALA A 7 -1.50 5.31 25.73
N ALA A 8 -0.21 5.10 25.97
CA ALA A 8 0.49 5.62 27.15
C ALA A 8 0.77 7.13 27.06
N TYR A 9 1.02 7.63 25.84
CA TYR A 9 1.50 8.99 25.58
C TYR A 9 0.44 10.07 25.79
N GLY A 10 0.75 11.04 26.68
CA GLY A 10 -0.19 12.07 27.14
C GLY A 10 -0.87 12.89 26.03
N PRO A 11 -0.14 13.47 25.08
CA PRO A 11 -0.70 14.28 23.99
C PRO A 11 -1.69 13.57 23.05
N PHE A 12 -1.68 12.23 22.98
CA PHE A 12 -2.69 11.48 22.22
C PHE A 12 -3.99 11.24 23.01
N ARG A 13 -4.01 11.51 24.33
CA ARG A 13 -5.20 11.28 25.16
C ARG A 13 -6.32 12.24 24.77
N GLY A 14 -7.51 11.68 24.54
CA GLY A 14 -8.69 12.44 24.13
C GLY A 14 -8.79 12.68 22.62
N LEU A 15 -7.78 12.29 21.84
CA LEU A 15 -7.88 12.25 20.37
C LEU A 15 -8.46 10.92 19.90
N ASP A 16 -9.16 10.96 18.77
CA ASP A 16 -9.54 9.75 18.03
C ASP A 16 -8.34 9.27 17.21
N VAL A 17 -7.53 8.40 17.80
CA VAL A 17 -6.31 7.83 17.19
C VAL A 17 -6.49 6.35 16.93
N LYS A 18 -6.34 5.95 15.67
CA LYS A 18 -6.39 4.55 15.20
C LYS A 18 -4.99 4.09 14.84
N VAL A 19 -4.55 2.99 15.45
CA VAL A 19 -3.21 2.42 15.19
C VAL A 19 -3.35 1.02 14.62
N ASP A 20 -3.16 0.84 13.32
CA ASP A 20 -3.39 -0.46 12.66
C ASP A 20 -2.18 -0.90 11.83
N ALA A 21 -1.98 -2.21 11.71
CA ALA A 21 -1.04 -2.75 10.72
C ALA A 21 -1.55 -2.45 9.31
N LYS A 22 -0.62 -2.17 8.38
CA LYS A 22 -0.86 -1.97 6.94
C LYS A 22 -0.02 -2.99 6.16
N GLY A 23 -0.24 -3.03 4.84
CA GLY A 23 0.71 -3.65 3.92
C GLY A 23 0.56 -5.16 3.84
N SER A 24 1.69 -5.83 3.64
CA SER A 24 1.75 -7.24 3.28
C SER A 24 1.21 -8.17 4.37
N TYR A 25 1.37 -7.82 5.64
CA TYR A 25 0.91 -8.62 6.78
C TYR A 25 -0.63 -8.72 6.85
N PRO A 26 -1.40 -7.63 6.97
CA PRO A 26 -2.86 -7.68 6.89
C PRO A 26 -3.38 -8.25 5.57
N ASN A 27 -2.70 -7.95 4.46
CA ASN A 27 -3.08 -8.48 3.15
C ASN A 27 -2.70 -9.96 2.97
N SER A 28 -1.95 -10.57 3.88
CA SER A 28 -1.42 -11.94 3.75
C SER A 28 -0.65 -12.15 2.43
N THR A 29 0.09 -11.13 2.01
CA THR A 29 0.94 -11.11 0.81
C THR A 29 2.42 -10.93 1.17
N ASN A 30 2.78 -11.14 2.44
CA ASN A 30 4.17 -11.13 2.90
C ASN A 30 4.93 -12.36 2.36
N VAL A 31 6.20 -12.14 2.02
CA VAL A 31 7.16 -13.17 1.59
C VAL A 31 8.40 -13.07 2.48
N ARG A 32 9.26 -14.10 2.50
CA ARG A 32 10.38 -14.14 3.47
C ARG A 32 11.36 -12.98 3.32
N GLY A 33 11.49 -12.41 2.12
CA GLY A 33 12.32 -11.23 1.86
C GLY A 33 11.80 -9.93 2.48
N ASP A 34 10.52 -9.87 2.86
CA ASP A 34 9.87 -8.64 3.34
C ASP A 34 9.38 -8.83 4.79
N SER A 35 10.31 -8.79 5.75
CA SER A 35 10.02 -9.07 7.15
C SER A 35 9.38 -7.91 7.92
N ASP A 36 9.48 -6.69 7.40
CA ASP A 36 9.10 -5.46 8.11
C ASP A 36 7.58 -5.35 8.29
N VAL A 37 7.18 -4.91 9.48
CA VAL A 37 5.76 -4.66 9.79
C VAL A 37 5.44 -3.19 9.54
N ASP A 38 4.63 -2.91 8.52
CA ASP A 38 4.04 -1.59 8.34
C ASP A 38 2.93 -1.36 9.38
N THR A 39 3.00 -0.26 10.11
CA THR A 39 1.95 0.21 11.04
C THR A 39 1.63 1.67 10.76
N LYS A 40 0.37 2.07 10.88
CA LYS A 40 -0.01 3.49 10.85
C LYS A 40 -0.40 3.99 12.23
N ILE A 41 -0.12 5.26 12.51
CA ILE A 41 -0.74 6.02 13.60
C ILE A 41 -1.62 7.08 12.92
N GLN A 42 -2.94 6.84 12.91
CA GLN A 42 -3.90 7.66 12.19
C GLN A 42 -4.72 8.52 13.16
N VAL A 43 -4.65 9.84 13.03
CA VAL A 43 -5.61 10.74 13.69
C VAL A 43 -6.84 10.93 12.82
N ASN A 44 -8.01 10.65 13.40
CA ASN A 44 -9.29 10.70 12.71
C ASN A 44 -10.03 12.03 12.90
N ASN A 45 -9.62 12.83 13.89
CA ASN A 45 -10.12 14.18 14.12
C ASN A 45 -8.99 15.03 14.73
N PRO A 46 -8.53 16.11 14.07
CA PRO A 46 -9.02 16.63 12.78
C PRO A 46 -8.76 15.70 11.58
N TYR A 47 -9.46 15.94 10.45
CA TYR A 47 -9.31 15.16 9.21
C TYR A 47 -9.41 16.03 7.96
N TYR A 48 -8.87 15.52 6.84
CA TYR A 48 -8.82 16.19 5.55
C TYR A 48 -9.98 15.78 4.65
N ILE A 49 -10.51 16.71 3.86
CA ILE A 49 -11.63 16.46 2.95
C ILE A 49 -11.26 16.92 1.53
N ASN A 50 -11.54 16.11 0.52
CA ASN A 50 -11.46 16.53 -0.88
C ASN A 50 -12.78 16.23 -1.60
N GLY A 51 -13.35 17.26 -2.21
CA GLY A 51 -14.62 17.18 -2.91
C GLY A 51 -15.80 17.62 -2.04
N SER A 52 -16.97 17.62 -2.65
CA SER A 52 -18.21 18.11 -2.06
C SER A 52 -19.40 17.38 -2.66
N PRO A 53 -20.45 17.13 -1.86
CA PRO A 53 -21.74 16.64 -2.37
C PRO A 53 -22.52 17.74 -3.11
N SER A 54 -22.18 19.00 -2.88
CA SER A 54 -22.76 20.14 -3.58
C SER A 54 -21.97 20.46 -4.85
N TRP A 55 -22.69 20.67 -5.95
CA TRP A 55 -22.14 20.98 -7.27
C TRP A 55 -21.51 22.38 -7.37
N ASP A 56 -21.88 23.29 -6.47
CA ASP A 56 -21.44 24.69 -6.40
C ASP A 56 -20.24 24.92 -5.47
N ALA A 57 -19.81 23.88 -4.76
CA ALA A 57 -18.74 23.99 -3.80
C ALA A 57 -17.37 23.99 -4.50
N PRO A 58 -16.40 24.80 -4.02
CA PRO A 58 -15.05 24.77 -4.56
C PRO A 58 -14.45 23.36 -4.45
N LEU A 59 -14.02 22.84 -5.60
CA LEU A 59 -13.27 21.60 -5.72
C LEU A 59 -11.85 21.82 -5.16
N GLY A 60 -11.35 20.84 -4.43
CA GLY A 60 -10.02 20.90 -3.84
C GLY A 60 -9.94 20.32 -2.43
N LEU A 61 -8.72 20.16 -1.95
CA LEU A 61 -8.45 19.74 -0.58
C LEU A 61 -8.84 20.85 0.39
N ARG A 62 -9.77 20.55 1.29
CA ARG A 62 -10.09 21.34 2.47
C ARG A 62 -9.34 20.76 3.65
N GLU A 63 -8.42 21.56 4.15
CA GLU A 63 -7.66 21.24 5.35
C GLU A 63 -8.51 21.59 6.59
N PRO A 64 -8.44 20.77 7.65
CA PRO A 64 -9.03 21.17 8.91
C PRO A 64 -8.33 22.44 9.42
N PRO A 65 -8.98 23.23 10.29
CA PRO A 65 -8.33 24.39 10.90
C PRO A 65 -7.01 23.97 11.56
N LEU A 66 -5.88 24.41 11.00
CA LEU A 66 -4.51 24.09 11.45
C LEU A 66 -4.29 24.42 12.94
N ALA A 67 -5.09 25.34 13.48
CA ALA A 67 -5.03 25.78 14.88
C ALA A 67 -5.31 24.67 15.92
N VAL A 68 -5.85 23.52 15.52
CA VAL A 68 -6.13 22.42 16.46
C VAL A 68 -5.01 21.37 16.49
N TRP A 69 -4.44 20.98 15.33
CA TRP A 69 -3.40 19.95 15.26
C TRP A 69 -2.72 19.94 13.87
N PRO A 70 -1.59 20.65 13.68
CA PRO A 70 -0.88 20.70 12.40
C PRO A 70 -0.10 19.39 12.15
N PRO A 71 0.25 19.06 10.89
CA PRO A 71 0.94 17.80 10.56
C PRO A 71 2.27 17.59 11.27
N GLU A 72 3.00 18.67 11.54
CA GLU A 72 4.27 18.65 12.27
C GLU A 72 4.08 18.10 13.69
N HIS A 73 2.98 18.49 14.37
CA HIS A 73 2.66 17.99 15.71
C HIS A 73 2.42 16.49 15.71
N LEU A 74 1.71 15.94 14.70
CA LEU A 74 1.51 14.49 14.63
C LEU A 74 2.83 13.76 14.50
N ARG A 75 3.76 14.25 13.67
CA ARG A 75 5.07 13.63 13.51
C ARG A 75 5.90 13.74 14.79
N GLU A 76 5.95 14.91 15.42
CA GLU A 76 6.66 15.12 16.69
C GLU A 76 6.13 14.23 17.83
N HIS A 77 4.81 14.19 18.02
CA HIS A 77 4.18 13.40 19.07
C HIS A 77 4.26 11.89 18.80
N ALA A 78 4.15 11.46 17.54
CA ALA A 78 4.38 10.06 17.18
C ALA A 78 5.82 9.65 17.47
N HIS A 79 6.81 10.46 17.10
CA HIS A 79 8.21 10.18 17.40
C HIS A 79 8.46 10.07 18.91
N ALA A 80 7.99 11.05 19.70
CA ALA A 80 8.15 11.04 21.14
C ALA A 80 7.50 9.81 21.80
N ALA A 81 6.27 9.46 21.40
CA ALA A 81 5.58 8.28 21.93
C ALA A 81 6.33 6.98 21.60
N LEU A 82 6.87 6.85 20.38
CA LEU A 82 7.64 5.69 19.97
C LEU A 82 8.98 5.63 20.71
N ALA A 83 9.71 6.74 20.81
CA ALA A 83 11.00 6.81 21.48
C ALA A 83 10.88 6.53 22.99
N GLU A 84 9.83 7.01 23.66
CA GLU A 84 9.57 6.72 25.07
C GLU A 84 9.34 5.22 25.32
N PHE A 85 8.68 4.53 24.38
CA PHE A 85 8.33 3.11 24.54
C PHE A 85 9.42 2.15 24.04
N PHE A 86 10.06 2.46 22.91
CA PHE A 86 11.00 1.57 22.23
C PHE A 86 12.48 1.98 22.44
N GLY A 87 12.75 3.18 22.94
CA GLY A 87 14.09 3.75 22.99
C GLY A 87 14.53 4.25 21.61
N THR A 88 15.34 3.46 20.90
CA THR A 88 15.88 3.84 19.59
C THR A 88 14.81 3.78 18.51
N VAL A 89 14.59 4.92 17.85
CA VAL A 89 13.69 5.08 16.70
C VAL A 89 14.41 5.98 15.70
N ASP A 90 14.50 5.53 14.45
CA ASP A 90 15.01 6.36 13.35
C ASP A 90 13.86 7.21 12.79
N ALA A 91 14.04 8.53 12.82
CA ALA A 91 13.08 9.52 12.37
C ALA A 91 13.45 10.22 11.06
N ASP A 92 14.59 9.85 10.46
CA ASP A 92 15.14 10.54 9.30
C ASP A 92 14.51 10.12 7.98
N HIS A 93 13.83 8.98 7.96
CA HIS A 93 13.04 8.52 6.82
C HIS A 93 11.97 9.56 6.43
N ASN A 94 11.76 9.76 5.12
CA ASN A 94 10.87 10.81 4.59
C ASN A 94 9.40 10.64 5.02
N VAL A 95 8.94 9.39 5.14
CA VAL A 95 7.52 9.05 5.35
C VAL A 95 7.31 8.41 6.72
N ALA A 96 7.98 7.29 6.97
CA ALA A 96 7.82 6.49 8.19
C ALA A 96 8.83 6.89 9.28
N PHE A 97 8.61 6.37 10.49
CA PHE A 97 9.65 6.13 11.47
C PHE A 97 10.07 4.66 11.37
N TYR A 98 11.36 4.39 11.49
CA TYR A 98 11.85 3.02 11.54
C TYR A 98 12.18 2.63 12.98
N VAL A 99 11.50 1.60 13.47
CA VAL A 99 11.78 0.98 14.77
C VAL A 99 12.60 -0.29 14.51
N PRO A 100 13.89 -0.33 14.89
CA PRO A 100 14.76 -1.47 14.61
C PRO A 100 14.22 -2.78 15.17
N GLU A 101 14.56 -3.88 14.52
CA GLU A 101 14.25 -5.22 15.03
C GLU A 101 14.93 -5.50 16.39
N VAL A 102 14.39 -6.48 17.10
CA VAL A 102 15.03 -7.04 18.30
C VAL A 102 15.19 -8.53 18.05
N ALA A 103 16.43 -8.95 17.79
CA ALA A 103 16.77 -10.33 17.47
C ALA A 103 16.15 -11.32 18.48
N GLY A 104 15.45 -12.33 17.96
CA GLY A 104 14.76 -13.35 18.76
C GLY A 104 13.47 -12.90 19.45
N SER A 105 13.01 -11.65 19.23
CA SER A 105 11.80 -11.10 19.87
C SER A 105 10.80 -10.57 18.85
N ARG A 106 11.17 -9.59 18.03
CA ARG A 106 10.27 -8.95 17.05
C ARG A 106 11.03 -8.45 15.81
N PRO A 107 10.37 -8.42 14.64
CA PRO A 107 10.92 -7.75 13.46
C PRO A 107 10.95 -6.22 13.65
N SER A 108 11.57 -5.57 12.68
CA SER A 108 11.51 -4.13 12.42
C SER A 108 10.06 -3.69 12.15
N ILE A 109 9.78 -2.43 12.48
CA ILE A 109 8.45 -1.85 12.31
C ILE A 109 8.60 -0.48 11.66
N ASP A 110 7.97 -0.30 10.50
CA ASP A 110 7.79 1.00 9.88
C ASP A 110 6.49 1.63 10.39
N VAL A 111 6.59 2.77 11.06
CA VAL A 111 5.45 3.48 11.63
C VAL A 111 5.16 4.75 10.85
N VAL A 112 4.04 4.79 10.14
CA VAL A 112 3.62 5.93 9.31
C VAL A 112 2.60 6.80 10.07
N PRO A 113 2.96 8.03 10.47
CA PRO A 113 1.99 9.00 10.96
C PRO A 113 1.10 9.49 9.82
N CYS A 114 -0.22 9.50 10.02
CA CYS A 114 -1.15 9.99 9.01
C CYS A 114 -2.44 10.59 9.62
N PHE A 115 -3.17 11.33 8.80
CA PHE A 115 -4.53 11.76 9.14
C PHE A 115 -5.54 10.99 8.33
N LYS A 116 -6.77 10.90 8.86
CA LYS A 116 -7.92 10.50 8.07
C LYS A 116 -8.10 11.47 6.90
N TYR A 117 -8.35 10.90 5.73
CA TYR A 117 -8.68 11.62 4.51
C TYR A 117 -10.05 11.18 4.02
N ARG A 118 -10.86 12.11 3.55
CA ARG A 118 -12.19 11.83 3.00
C ARG A 118 -12.31 12.37 1.59
N LYS A 119 -12.65 11.52 0.63
CA LYS A 119 -12.90 11.95 -0.75
C LYS A 119 -14.36 11.74 -1.11
N PHE A 120 -14.98 12.74 -1.72
CA PHE A 120 -16.27 12.55 -2.37
C PHE A 120 -16.03 12.02 -3.79
N HIS A 121 -16.55 10.82 -4.07
CA HIS A 121 -16.38 10.13 -5.34
C HIS A 121 -17.61 9.26 -5.61
N ASP A 122 -18.12 9.28 -6.84
CA ASP A 122 -19.31 8.51 -7.26
C ASP A 122 -20.50 8.66 -6.31
N CYS A 123 -20.86 9.91 -6.00
CA CYS A 123 -21.96 10.28 -5.12
C CYS A 123 -21.87 9.72 -3.68
N ARG A 124 -20.70 9.27 -3.24
CA ARG A 124 -20.45 8.78 -1.88
C ARG A 124 -19.16 9.32 -1.30
N TRP A 125 -19.07 9.29 0.03
CA TRP A 125 -17.81 9.51 0.72
C TRP A 125 -17.03 8.21 0.82
N ILE A 126 -15.75 8.27 0.49
CA ILE A 126 -14.78 7.22 0.75
C ILE A 126 -13.74 7.74 1.76
N ASP A 127 -13.38 6.89 2.72
CA ASP A 127 -12.41 7.19 3.78
C ASP A 127 -11.06 6.55 3.45
N GLY A 128 -9.98 7.30 3.60
CA GLY A 128 -8.60 6.88 3.37
C GLY A 128 -7.67 7.56 4.36
N SER A 129 -6.39 7.66 4.01
CA SER A 129 -5.38 8.31 4.82
C SER A 129 -4.54 9.27 3.99
N ILE A 130 -4.13 10.39 4.60
CA ILE A 130 -3.17 11.34 4.04
C ILE A 130 -1.93 11.39 4.94
N VAL A 131 -0.76 11.24 4.33
CA VAL A 131 0.55 11.40 4.97
C VAL A 131 1.16 12.70 4.51
N HIS A 132 1.74 13.45 5.45
CA HIS A 132 2.55 14.62 5.16
C HIS A 132 4.01 14.21 5.33
N ALA A 133 4.73 14.07 4.22
CA ALA A 133 6.13 13.68 4.20
C ALA A 133 7.04 14.85 4.57
N ARG A 134 8.28 14.55 4.98
CA ARG A 134 9.26 15.57 5.41
C ARG A 134 9.65 16.54 4.28
N ASP A 135 9.61 16.07 3.03
CA ASP A 135 9.85 16.87 1.83
C ASP A 135 8.65 17.76 1.42
N GLY A 136 7.58 17.76 2.21
CA GLY A 136 6.35 18.52 1.95
C GLY A 136 5.36 17.82 1.03
N GLN A 137 5.65 16.62 0.52
CA GLN A 137 4.71 15.87 -0.30
C GLN A 137 3.53 15.35 0.52
N GLN A 138 2.34 15.39 -0.08
CA GLN A 138 1.14 14.76 0.46
C GLN A 138 0.88 13.42 -0.24
N ILE A 139 0.86 12.33 0.53
CA ILE A 139 0.63 10.98 0.01
C ILE A 139 -0.74 10.50 0.50
N ILE A 140 -1.69 10.39 -0.42
CA ILE A 140 -3.06 9.91 -0.16
C ILE A 140 -3.15 8.42 -0.49
N ASN A 141 -3.67 7.60 0.42
CA ASN A 141 -3.84 6.15 0.24
C ASN A 141 -5.21 5.66 0.72
N TRP A 142 -5.58 4.45 0.28
CA TRP A 142 -6.88 3.81 0.53
C TRP A 142 -6.71 2.37 1.08
N PRO A 143 -6.00 2.18 2.21
CA PRO A 143 -5.59 0.86 2.66
C PRO A 143 -6.76 -0.02 3.09
N GLU A 144 -7.83 0.56 3.65
CA GLU A 144 -9.04 -0.17 3.99
C GLU A 144 -9.74 -0.77 2.75
N GLN A 145 -9.85 -0.01 1.66
CA GLN A 145 -10.42 -0.48 0.39
C GLN A 145 -9.52 -1.54 -0.25
N GLN A 146 -8.21 -1.31 -0.28
CA GLN A 146 -7.23 -2.28 -0.77
C GLN A 146 -7.40 -3.64 -0.05
N LEU A 147 -7.45 -3.64 1.28
CA LEU A 147 -7.62 -4.85 2.08
C LEU A 147 -8.96 -5.54 1.79
N ALA A 148 -10.06 -4.78 1.80
CA ALA A 148 -11.40 -5.32 1.57
C ALA A 148 -11.53 -5.96 0.18
N ASN A 149 -11.10 -5.25 -0.86
CA ASN A 149 -11.15 -5.68 -2.25
C ASN A 149 -10.23 -6.87 -2.51
N GLY A 150 -8.99 -6.83 -1.98
CA GLY A 150 -8.04 -7.93 -2.08
C GLY A 150 -8.53 -9.20 -1.38
N CYS A 151 -9.16 -9.08 -0.21
CA CYS A 151 -9.81 -10.20 0.47
C CYS A 151 -10.98 -10.76 -0.33
N ALA A 152 -11.86 -9.89 -0.86
CA ALA A 152 -12.99 -10.31 -1.68
C ALA A 152 -12.53 -11.05 -2.94
N LYS A 153 -11.54 -10.50 -3.67
CA LYS A 153 -10.95 -11.16 -4.85
C LYS A 153 -10.31 -12.50 -4.49
N ASN A 154 -9.61 -12.57 -3.35
CA ASN A 154 -9.03 -13.83 -2.88
C ASN A 154 -10.09 -14.91 -2.67
N VAL A 155 -11.24 -14.58 -2.05
CA VAL A 155 -12.33 -15.54 -1.86
C VAL A 155 -12.91 -15.99 -3.20
N ARG A 156 -13.21 -15.05 -4.11
CA ARG A 156 -13.81 -15.37 -5.43
C ARG A 156 -12.92 -16.21 -6.34
N THR A 157 -11.62 -16.19 -6.11
CA THR A 157 -10.60 -16.93 -6.89
C THR A 157 -10.16 -18.24 -6.23
N GLY A 158 -10.91 -18.73 -5.23
CA GLY A 158 -10.54 -19.96 -4.52
C GLY A 158 -9.19 -19.83 -3.79
N HIS A 159 -8.91 -18.64 -3.25
CA HIS A 159 -7.68 -18.25 -2.57
C HIS A 159 -6.41 -18.21 -3.45
N ARG A 160 -6.54 -18.28 -4.78
CA ARG A 160 -5.41 -18.25 -5.70
C ARG A 160 -4.83 -16.85 -5.91
N TYR A 161 -5.64 -15.79 -5.85
CA TYR A 161 -5.17 -14.41 -6.01
C TYR A 161 -3.94 -14.09 -5.14
N LYS A 162 -4.04 -14.28 -3.82
CA LYS A 162 -2.93 -13.97 -2.91
C LYS A 162 -1.74 -14.92 -3.08
N ILE A 163 -1.97 -16.16 -3.55
CA ILE A 163 -0.89 -17.09 -3.84
C ILE A 163 -0.08 -16.57 -5.04
N VAL A 164 -0.75 -16.22 -6.14
CA VAL A 164 -0.09 -15.70 -7.35
C VAL A 164 0.63 -14.38 -7.05
N VAL A 165 0.05 -13.49 -6.23
CA VAL A 165 0.73 -12.27 -5.75
C VAL A 165 2.06 -12.63 -5.06
N ARG A 166 2.06 -13.59 -4.13
CA ARG A 166 3.29 -14.02 -3.43
C ARG A 166 4.30 -14.66 -4.37
N VAL A 167 3.86 -15.40 -5.39
CA VAL A 167 4.77 -15.94 -6.41
C VAL A 167 5.45 -14.80 -7.15
N LEU A 168 4.67 -13.86 -7.71
CA LEU A 168 5.23 -12.73 -8.46
C LEU A 168 6.17 -11.87 -7.60
N LYS A 169 5.85 -11.67 -6.33
CA LYS A 169 6.72 -10.95 -5.38
C LYS A 169 8.06 -11.66 -5.15
N ASN A 170 8.06 -12.98 -4.92
CA ASN A 170 9.34 -13.69 -4.74
C ASN A 170 10.18 -13.64 -6.02
N VAL A 171 9.54 -13.74 -7.19
CA VAL A 171 10.22 -13.63 -8.47
C VAL A 171 10.80 -12.22 -8.66
N GLU A 172 10.03 -11.18 -8.35
CA GLU A 172 10.51 -9.79 -8.38
C GLU A 172 11.73 -9.58 -7.49
N ASN A 173 11.68 -10.02 -6.22
CA ASN A 173 12.82 -9.95 -5.30
C ASN A 173 14.06 -10.65 -5.91
N ASN A 174 13.91 -11.86 -6.45
CA ASN A 174 15.04 -12.60 -7.03
C ASN A 174 15.61 -11.90 -8.27
N LEU A 175 14.74 -11.40 -9.16
CA LEU A 175 15.18 -10.66 -10.36
C LEU A 175 15.89 -9.35 -10.01
N ALA A 176 15.42 -8.66 -8.96
CA ALA A 176 16.05 -7.44 -8.46
C ALA A 176 17.43 -7.74 -7.83
N ASP A 177 17.53 -8.80 -7.01
CA ASP A 177 18.79 -9.24 -6.40
C ASP A 177 19.83 -9.65 -7.45
N GLU A 178 19.38 -10.26 -8.56
CA GLU A 178 20.23 -10.61 -9.71
C GLU A 178 20.55 -9.42 -10.63
N GLY A 179 19.94 -8.25 -10.40
CA GLY A 179 20.12 -7.04 -11.20
C GLY A 179 19.48 -7.10 -12.58
N VAL A 180 18.54 -8.02 -12.81
CA VAL A 180 17.79 -8.16 -14.07
C VAL A 180 16.80 -7.00 -14.23
N ILE A 181 16.15 -6.61 -13.14
CA ILE A 181 15.26 -5.44 -13.07
C ILE A 181 15.67 -4.55 -11.90
N ALA A 182 15.23 -3.28 -11.91
CA ALA A 182 15.31 -2.46 -10.72
C ALA A 182 14.33 -3.00 -9.65
N ALA A 183 14.70 -2.88 -8.37
CA ALA A 183 13.81 -3.23 -7.28
C ALA A 183 12.52 -2.40 -7.34
N LEU A 184 11.37 -3.07 -7.30
CA LEU A 184 10.05 -2.47 -7.40
C LEU A 184 9.34 -2.50 -6.05
N PRO A 185 8.40 -1.57 -5.79
CA PRO A 185 7.61 -1.65 -4.59
C PRO A 185 6.79 -2.94 -4.56
N SER A 186 6.87 -3.71 -3.46
CA SER A 186 6.05 -4.92 -3.21
C SER A 186 4.56 -4.79 -3.54
N TYR A 187 4.01 -3.58 -3.38
CA TYR A 187 2.60 -3.28 -3.71
C TYR A 187 2.31 -3.37 -5.21
N PHE A 188 3.31 -3.16 -6.07
CA PHE A 188 3.17 -3.19 -7.52
C PHE A 188 2.76 -4.58 -8.03
N SER A 189 3.39 -5.65 -7.54
CA SER A 189 3.00 -7.03 -7.86
C SER A 189 1.56 -7.33 -7.44
N GLU A 190 1.12 -6.81 -6.28
CA GLU A 190 -0.27 -6.93 -5.82
C GLU A 190 -1.24 -6.23 -6.78
N CYS A 191 -0.88 -5.03 -7.24
CA CYS A 191 -1.67 -4.28 -8.22
C CYS A 191 -1.77 -4.97 -9.57
N LEU A 192 -0.66 -5.49 -10.12
CA LEU A 192 -0.67 -6.20 -11.40
C LEU A 192 -1.64 -7.39 -11.34
N ILE A 193 -1.46 -8.27 -10.34
CA ILE A 193 -2.29 -9.47 -10.21
C ILE A 193 -3.75 -9.14 -9.87
N TYR A 194 -4.04 -7.99 -9.24
CA TYR A 194 -5.42 -7.56 -8.98
C TYR A 194 -6.24 -7.40 -10.28
N ASN A 195 -5.60 -6.94 -11.34
CA ASN A 195 -6.22 -6.71 -12.65
C ASN A 195 -6.38 -7.98 -13.49
N VAL A 196 -5.89 -9.14 -13.03
CA VAL A 196 -6.09 -10.43 -13.70
C VAL A 196 -7.52 -10.94 -13.45
N PRO A 197 -8.29 -11.34 -14.46
CA PRO A 197 -9.64 -11.86 -14.30
C PRO A 197 -9.73 -13.07 -13.39
N ASP A 198 -10.86 -13.21 -12.69
CA ASP A 198 -11.04 -14.28 -11.70
C ASP A 198 -11.01 -15.67 -12.35
N ASP A 199 -11.49 -15.82 -13.59
CA ASP A 199 -11.45 -17.07 -14.38
C ASP A 199 -10.03 -17.47 -14.79
N VAL A 200 -9.19 -16.50 -15.15
CA VAL A 200 -7.75 -16.73 -15.42
C VAL A 200 -7.06 -17.26 -14.17
N LEU A 201 -7.30 -16.65 -13.00
CA LEU A 201 -6.72 -17.09 -11.73
C LEU A 201 -7.23 -18.48 -11.29
N LYS A 202 -8.43 -18.88 -11.71
CA LYS A 202 -9.02 -20.19 -11.36
C LYS A 202 -8.68 -21.30 -12.34
N ALA A 203 -8.07 -20.98 -13.48
CA ALA A 203 -7.78 -21.96 -14.51
C ALA A 203 -6.76 -23.00 -14.04
N GLY A 204 -7.02 -24.28 -14.36
CA GLY A 204 -6.05 -25.37 -14.23
C GLY A 204 -5.44 -25.55 -12.82
N SER A 205 -4.17 -25.95 -12.81
CA SER A 205 -3.31 -26.05 -11.63
C SER A 205 -2.91 -24.66 -11.09
N LEU A 206 -2.15 -24.64 -9.98
CA LEU A 206 -1.61 -23.38 -9.47
C LEU A 206 -0.55 -22.80 -10.42
N ASP A 207 0.25 -23.66 -11.07
CA ASP A 207 1.23 -23.24 -12.07
C ASP A 207 0.53 -22.63 -13.29
N ASP A 208 -0.56 -23.25 -13.77
CA ASP A 208 -1.40 -22.68 -14.82
C ASP A 208 -1.95 -21.30 -14.44
N ALA A 209 -2.36 -21.11 -13.18
CA ALA A 209 -2.84 -19.82 -12.71
C ALA A 209 -1.75 -18.74 -12.77
N VAL A 210 -0.49 -19.06 -12.44
CA VAL A 210 0.65 -18.13 -12.55
C VAL A 210 0.96 -17.85 -14.03
N ARG A 211 1.17 -18.90 -14.84
CA ARG A 211 1.46 -18.79 -16.27
C ARG A 211 0.41 -17.99 -17.03
N ASN A 212 -0.87 -18.31 -16.82
CA ASN A 212 -1.97 -17.62 -17.50
C ASN A 212 -2.14 -16.18 -17.00
N SER A 213 -1.81 -15.88 -15.73
CA SER A 213 -1.80 -14.51 -15.23
C SER A 213 -0.74 -13.66 -15.93
N LEU A 214 0.48 -14.19 -16.08
CA LEU A 214 1.56 -13.49 -16.79
C LEU A 214 1.21 -13.27 -18.26
N SER A 215 0.72 -14.30 -18.95
CA SER A 215 0.30 -14.19 -20.36
C SER A 215 -0.86 -13.19 -20.55
N TYR A 216 -1.84 -13.18 -19.63
CA TYR A 216 -2.91 -12.20 -19.64
C TYR A 216 -2.38 -10.77 -19.46
N LEU A 217 -1.48 -10.56 -18.50
CA LEU A 217 -0.90 -9.25 -18.23
C LEU A 217 -0.06 -8.76 -19.39
N ASP A 218 0.78 -9.61 -19.99
CA ASP A 218 1.55 -9.28 -21.19
C ASP A 218 0.64 -8.78 -22.32
N THR A 219 -0.41 -9.54 -22.63
CA THR A 219 -1.40 -9.15 -23.65
C THR A 219 -2.11 -7.84 -23.29
N ALA A 220 -2.44 -7.65 -22.01
CA ALA A 220 -3.10 -6.44 -21.53
C ALA A 220 -2.19 -5.21 -21.62
N MET A 221 -0.90 -5.34 -21.30
CA MET A 221 0.08 -4.26 -21.36
C MET A 221 0.37 -3.80 -22.79
N HIS A 222 0.27 -4.70 -23.77
CA HIS A 222 0.38 -4.37 -25.20
C HIS A 222 -0.89 -3.71 -25.78
N SER A 223 -1.95 -3.57 -24.99
CA SER A 223 -3.17 -2.88 -25.37
C SER A 223 -3.32 -1.57 -24.59
N LEU A 224 -3.16 -0.44 -25.29
CA LEU A 224 -3.27 0.90 -24.69
C LEU A 224 -4.55 1.07 -23.86
N ILE A 225 -5.70 0.62 -24.38
CA ILE A 225 -6.98 0.73 -23.68
C ILE A 225 -6.99 -0.10 -22.40
N ARG A 226 -6.47 -1.34 -22.44
CA ARG A 226 -6.48 -2.22 -21.26
C ARG A 226 -5.55 -1.69 -20.17
N ALA A 227 -4.33 -1.28 -20.54
CA ALA A 227 -3.37 -0.68 -19.61
C ALA A 227 -3.96 0.57 -18.90
N LEU A 228 -4.63 1.47 -19.64
CA LEU A 228 -5.29 2.66 -19.08
C LEU A 228 -6.47 2.34 -18.14
N LEU A 229 -7.07 1.17 -18.28
CA LEU A 229 -8.18 0.74 -17.42
C LEU A 229 -7.70 0.10 -16.11
N MET A 230 -6.44 -0.32 -16.02
CA MET A 230 -5.92 -0.98 -14.82
C MET A 230 -5.95 -0.06 -13.59
N VAL A 231 -6.30 -0.65 -12.46
CA VAL A 231 -6.46 0.03 -11.18
C VAL A 231 -5.59 -0.58 -10.11
N GLU A 232 -5.26 0.20 -9.10
CA GLU A 232 -4.80 -0.35 -7.83
C GLU A 232 -5.92 -1.16 -7.14
N PRO A 233 -5.62 -2.10 -6.22
CA PRO A 233 -6.65 -2.91 -5.55
C PRO A 233 -7.67 -2.09 -4.76
N ASN A 234 -7.37 -0.84 -4.40
CA ASN A 234 -8.35 0.06 -3.79
C ASN A 234 -9.46 0.52 -4.75
N GLU A 235 -9.31 0.32 -6.06
CA GLU A 235 -10.24 0.74 -7.12
C GLU A 235 -10.51 2.25 -7.19
N VAL A 236 -9.72 3.06 -6.48
CA VAL A 236 -9.80 4.54 -6.51
C VAL A 236 -8.71 5.13 -7.40
N LYS A 237 -7.51 4.54 -7.38
CA LYS A 237 -6.37 4.99 -8.18
C LYS A 237 -6.16 4.11 -9.41
N LYS A 238 -5.72 4.74 -10.50
CA LYS A 238 -5.20 4.04 -11.68
C LYS A 238 -3.84 3.42 -11.36
N LEU A 239 -3.60 2.24 -11.91
CA LEU A 239 -2.32 1.54 -11.74
C LEU A 239 -1.17 2.33 -12.37
N PHE A 240 -1.40 2.89 -13.55
CA PHE A 240 -0.44 3.72 -14.26
C PHE A 240 -0.96 5.16 -14.36
N GLY A 241 -0.03 6.11 -14.28
CA GLY A 241 -0.34 7.53 -14.43
C GLY A 241 0.57 8.45 -13.63
N PRO A 242 0.33 9.77 -13.71
CA PRO A 242 1.13 10.76 -13.01
C PRO A 242 1.18 10.51 -11.49
N GLY A 243 2.37 10.52 -10.92
CA GLY A 243 2.60 10.33 -9.48
C GLY A 243 2.74 8.89 -9.02
N GLN A 244 2.67 7.90 -9.93
CA GLN A 244 3.05 6.52 -9.60
C GLN A 244 4.57 6.37 -9.49
N LYS A 245 5.00 5.43 -8.65
CA LYS A 245 6.43 5.12 -8.43
C LYS A 245 7.00 4.17 -9.48
N TRP A 246 6.16 3.70 -10.39
CA TRP A 246 6.44 2.76 -11.45
C TRP A 246 5.73 3.22 -12.72
N ASN A 247 6.08 2.60 -13.84
CA ASN A 247 5.48 2.84 -15.15
C ASN A 247 5.22 1.52 -15.89
N GLU A 248 4.69 1.62 -17.11
CA GLU A 248 4.32 0.49 -17.95
C GLU A 248 5.54 -0.36 -18.36
N LYS A 249 6.72 0.25 -18.53
CA LYS A 249 7.97 -0.48 -18.80
C LYS A 249 8.34 -1.36 -17.61
N ASP A 250 8.23 -0.85 -16.40
CA ASP A 250 8.51 -1.63 -15.18
C ASP A 250 7.61 -2.86 -15.09
N ALA A 251 6.34 -2.75 -15.53
CA ALA A 251 5.43 -3.89 -15.62
C ALA A 251 5.92 -4.92 -16.64
N LEU A 252 6.25 -4.47 -17.85
CA LEU A 252 6.71 -5.33 -18.94
C LEU A 252 8.00 -6.06 -18.57
N ASP A 253 8.99 -5.35 -18.02
CA ASP A 253 10.25 -5.93 -17.59
C ASP A 253 10.03 -7.01 -16.51
N LEU A 254 9.15 -6.75 -15.54
CA LEU A 254 8.81 -7.72 -14.51
C LEU A 254 8.05 -8.94 -15.08
N ILE A 255 7.12 -8.73 -16.01
CA ILE A 255 6.33 -9.81 -16.63
C ILE A 255 7.24 -10.71 -17.47
N GLU A 256 8.08 -10.12 -18.32
CA GLU A 256 9.05 -10.83 -19.17
C GLU A 256 10.09 -11.55 -18.33
N GLY A 257 10.70 -10.85 -17.36
CA GLY A 257 11.66 -11.44 -16.43
C GLY A 257 11.04 -12.61 -15.66
N ALA A 258 9.81 -12.46 -15.17
CA ALA A 258 9.12 -13.54 -14.44
C ALA A 258 8.80 -14.74 -15.34
N TRP A 259 8.43 -14.49 -16.61
CA TRP A 259 8.16 -15.55 -17.57
C TRP A 259 9.40 -16.43 -17.80
N HIS A 260 10.56 -15.81 -18.00
CA HIS A 260 11.83 -16.52 -18.16
C HIS A 260 12.30 -17.19 -16.87
N TYR A 261 12.21 -16.49 -15.73
CA TYR A 261 12.63 -17.01 -14.43
C TYR A 261 11.89 -18.29 -14.04
N LEU A 262 10.59 -18.36 -14.36
CA LEU A 262 9.76 -19.52 -14.06
C LEU A 262 9.87 -20.64 -15.12
N GLY A 263 10.66 -20.46 -16.17
CA GLY A 263 10.85 -21.46 -17.22
C GLY A 263 9.63 -21.65 -18.12
N TYR A 264 8.83 -20.60 -18.32
CA TYR A 264 7.70 -20.62 -19.27
C TYR A 264 8.11 -20.26 -20.70
N GLY A 265 9.31 -19.71 -20.89
CA GLY A 265 9.94 -19.52 -22.20
C GLY A 265 10.57 -20.82 -22.69
N ASP A 266 10.55 -21.02 -24.01
CA ASP A 266 11.27 -22.11 -24.68
C ASP A 266 12.80 -21.93 -24.58
#